data_AF-A0A6B9ZFH4-F1
#
_entry.id   AF-A0A6B9ZFH4-F1
#
_cell.length_a   1.000
_cell.length_b   1.000
_cell.length_c   1.000
_cell.angle_alpha   90.00
_cell.angle_beta   90.00
_cell.angle_gamma   90.00
#
_symmetry.space_group_name_H-M   'P 1'
#
loop_
_entity.id
_entity.type
_entity.pdbx_description
1 polymer ?
#
loop_
_entity_poly.entity_id
_entity_poly.type
_entity_poly.pdbx_seq_one_letter_code
_entity_poly.pdbx_strand_id
1 'polypeptide(L)'
;MTNAETIISIIDAHLKIVVENEFNKYPGEIAAEMTDPAYASQDDWGTWFPIDSTVTARDIESFEVQLGHKLPEDYKTFLRHKHFYELHISEASFCSHPVHTWLEHQHKMIFHGWPTEELIERGYIPFADWSDWGLLCFDVNGHFEENDYSIVLWDHDDSDEVKKVAYNFKDLLIRLDKGAELKLLRERK
;
A
#
# COMPACT_ATOMS: atom_id res chain seq x y z
N MET A 1 -22.46 1.89 4.04
CA MET A 1 -21.19 2.45 3.55
C MET A 1 -20.90 1.85 2.19
N THR A 2 -20.48 2.66 1.23
CA THR A 2 -19.97 2.22 -0.07
C THR A 2 -18.59 1.55 0.09
N ASN A 3 -18.11 0.85 -0.94
CA ASN A 3 -16.75 0.28 -0.93
C ASN A 3 -15.69 1.36 -0.66
N ALA A 4 -15.81 2.49 -1.35
CA ALA A 4 -14.89 3.61 -1.21
C ALA A 4 -14.89 4.18 0.21
N GLU A 5 -16.06 4.38 0.82
CA GLU A 5 -16.18 4.86 2.21
C GLU A 5 -15.51 3.91 3.21
N THR A 6 -15.64 2.60 3.01
CA THR A 6 -14.97 1.60 3.87
C THR A 6 -13.45 1.66 3.74
N ILE A 7 -12.93 1.74 2.51
CA ILE A 7 -11.48 1.84 2.27
C ILE A 7 -10.94 3.10 2.93
N ILE A 8 -11.53 4.25 2.62
CA ILE A 8 -11.15 5.57 3.18
C ILE A 8 -11.13 5.54 4.70
N SER A 9 -12.18 5.02 5.33
CA SER A 9 -12.29 4.95 6.78
C SER A 9 -11.18 4.10 7.43
N ILE A 10 -10.79 2.99 6.80
CA ILE A 10 -9.70 2.13 7.31
C ILE A 10 -8.38 2.89 7.18
N ILE A 11 -8.09 3.46 6.01
CA ILE A 11 -6.82 4.17 5.78
C ILE A 11 -6.67 5.36 6.73
N ASP A 12 -7.72 6.17 6.90
CA ASP A 12 -7.69 7.31 7.82
C ASP A 12 -7.46 6.88 9.27
N ALA A 13 -8.07 5.77 9.71
CA ALA A 13 -7.89 5.25 11.06
C ALA A 13 -6.44 4.84 11.32
N HIS A 14 -5.81 4.11 10.39
CA HIS A 14 -4.42 3.65 10.55
C HIS A 14 -3.40 4.79 10.41
N LEU A 15 -3.59 5.73 9.47
CA LEU A 15 -2.75 6.93 9.38
C LEU A 15 -2.86 7.81 10.62
N LYS A 16 -4.05 7.92 11.21
CA LYS A 16 -4.25 8.62 12.47
C LYS A 16 -3.46 7.97 13.61
N ILE A 17 -3.48 6.63 13.70
CA ILE A 17 -2.68 5.89 14.69
C ILE A 17 -1.18 6.18 14.50
N VAL A 18 -0.69 6.21 13.26
CA VAL A 18 0.72 6.52 12.95
C VAL A 18 1.10 7.90 13.47
N VAL A 19 0.26 8.91 13.26
CA VAL A 19 0.52 10.28 13.72
C VAL A 19 0.37 10.41 15.25
N GLU A 20 -0.68 9.86 15.84
CA GLU A 20 -0.95 9.97 17.29
C GLU A 20 0.11 9.27 18.16
N ASN A 21 0.77 8.24 17.64
CA ASN A 21 1.84 7.52 18.32
C ASN A 21 3.24 7.98 17.90
N GLU A 22 3.35 9.07 17.11
CA GLU A 22 4.62 9.63 16.63
C GLU A 22 5.47 8.63 15.81
N PHE A 23 4.84 7.66 15.14
CA PHE A 23 5.49 6.71 14.23
C PHE A 23 5.75 7.31 12.85
N ASN A 24 5.30 8.53 12.60
CA ASN A 24 5.53 9.30 11.39
C ASN A 24 6.92 9.94 11.32
N LYS A 25 7.97 9.20 11.68
CA LYS A 25 9.37 9.61 11.55
C LYS A 25 9.97 8.94 10.32
N TYR A 26 10.64 9.70 9.47
CA TYR A 26 11.23 9.17 8.25
C TYR A 26 12.69 9.62 8.12
N PRO A 27 13.62 8.70 7.80
CA PRO A 27 15.01 9.06 7.55
C PRO A 27 15.14 9.71 6.17
N GLY A 28 15.76 10.88 6.10
CA GLY A 28 16.03 11.58 4.84
C GLY A 28 15.03 12.70 4.51
N GLU A 29 15.00 13.07 3.23
CA GLU A 29 14.25 14.24 2.76
C GLU A 29 12.75 13.93 2.68
N ILE A 30 11.95 14.82 3.29
CA ILE A 30 10.49 14.78 3.25
C ILE A 30 10.02 15.95 2.40
N ALA A 31 9.10 15.68 1.48
CA ALA A 31 8.43 16.70 0.68
C ALA A 31 7.89 17.83 1.57
N ALA A 32 8.15 19.09 1.18
CA ALA A 32 7.82 20.26 1.99
C ALA A 32 6.32 20.36 2.33
N GLU A 33 5.46 19.88 1.43
CA GLU A 33 4.00 19.84 1.62
C GLU A 33 3.55 18.81 2.65
N MET A 34 4.40 17.83 2.94
CA MET A 34 4.13 16.72 3.84
C MET A 34 4.87 16.85 5.17
N THR A 35 5.50 17.99 5.45
CA THR A 35 6.16 18.25 6.74
C THR A 35 5.69 19.58 7.30
N ASP A 36 5.76 19.73 8.61
CA ASP A 36 5.51 21.01 9.26
C ASP A 36 6.86 21.68 9.54
N PRO A 37 7.10 22.92 9.06
CA PRO A 37 8.33 23.67 9.35
C PRO A 37 8.65 23.81 10.84
N ALA A 38 7.65 23.74 11.73
CA ALA A 38 7.84 23.75 13.17
C ALA A 38 8.54 22.47 13.70
N TYR A 39 8.51 21.39 12.92
CA TYR A 39 9.12 20.10 13.20
C TYR A 39 10.36 19.83 12.34
N ALA A 40 10.90 20.86 11.67
CA ALA A 40 12.19 20.77 10.99
C ALA A 40 13.25 20.36 12.01
N SER A 41 13.70 19.10 11.93
CA SER A 41 14.65 18.56 12.89
C SER A 41 16.06 19.08 12.59
N GLN A 42 16.92 19.04 13.62
CA GLN A 42 18.36 19.27 13.47
C GLN A 42 19.12 17.95 13.15
N ASP A 43 18.39 16.84 12.99
CA ASP A 43 18.91 15.48 12.80
C ASP A 43 18.55 14.95 11.41
N ASP A 44 19.07 13.78 11.02
CA ASP A 44 18.77 13.12 9.74
C ASP A 44 17.33 12.56 9.60
N TRP A 45 16.46 12.83 10.60
CA TRP A 45 15.10 12.28 10.70
C TRP A 45 14.05 13.40 10.70
N GLY A 46 13.19 13.42 9.70
CA GLY A 46 12.06 14.35 9.61
C GLY A 46 10.75 13.76 10.14
N THR A 47 9.76 14.63 10.40
CA THR A 47 8.39 14.21 10.74
C THR A 47 7.48 14.49 9.55
N TRP A 48 6.77 13.48 9.06
CA TRP A 48 5.84 13.61 7.94
C TRP A 48 4.37 13.61 8.40
N PHE A 49 3.48 14.20 7.61
CA PHE A 49 2.04 14.17 7.84
C PHE A 49 1.32 13.72 6.57
N PRO A 50 0.28 12.88 6.69
CA PRO A 50 -0.53 12.50 5.55
C PRO A 50 -1.31 13.70 5.03
N ILE A 51 -1.35 13.86 3.71
CA ILE A 51 -2.11 14.92 3.03
C ILE A 51 -3.06 14.29 2.01
N ASP A 52 -4.05 15.06 1.57
CA ASP A 52 -4.95 14.62 0.49
C ASP A 52 -4.13 14.28 -0.76
N SER A 53 -4.46 13.14 -1.37
CA SER A 53 -3.78 12.71 -2.58
C SER A 53 -4.08 13.67 -3.74
N THR A 54 -3.04 13.96 -4.52
CA THR A 54 -3.14 14.74 -5.76
C THR A 54 -3.22 13.84 -6.99
N VAL A 55 -3.19 12.52 -6.82
CA VAL A 55 -3.26 11.54 -7.90
C VAL A 55 -4.56 11.69 -8.68
N THR A 56 -4.43 11.91 -9.99
CA THR A 56 -5.57 12.05 -10.90
C THR A 56 -5.90 10.75 -11.61
N ALA A 57 -7.09 10.69 -12.22
CA ALA A 57 -7.46 9.58 -13.09
C ALA A 57 -6.48 9.40 -14.27
N ARG A 58 -5.92 10.51 -14.80
CA ARG A 58 -4.96 10.48 -15.90
C ARG A 58 -3.62 9.86 -15.48
N ASP A 59 -3.17 10.15 -14.26
CA ASP A 59 -1.92 9.57 -13.75
C ASP A 59 -2.07 8.05 -13.60
N ILE A 60 -3.22 7.60 -13.08
CA ILE A 60 -3.55 6.18 -12.98
C ILE A 60 -3.61 5.53 -14.37
N GLU A 61 -4.28 6.15 -15.35
CA GLU A 61 -4.33 5.62 -16.72
C GLU A 61 -2.93 5.49 -17.33
N SER A 62 -2.07 6.49 -17.13
CA SER A 62 -0.67 6.44 -17.59
C SER A 62 0.12 5.32 -16.91
N PHE A 63 -0.13 5.08 -15.62
CA PHE A 63 0.49 3.99 -14.89
C PHE A 63 0.00 2.61 -15.34
N GLU A 64 -1.31 2.43 -15.54
CA GLU A 64 -1.91 1.20 -16.08
C GLU A 64 -1.35 0.84 -17.47
N VAL A 65 -1.11 1.84 -18.33
CA VAL A 65 -0.48 1.63 -19.64
C VAL A 65 0.94 1.09 -19.50
N GLN A 66 1.72 1.61 -18.54
CA GLN A 66 3.08 1.12 -18.27
C GLN A 66 3.07 -0.28 -17.66
N LEU A 67 2.10 -0.56 -16.79
CA LEU A 67 1.92 -1.86 -16.15
C LEU A 67 1.43 -2.93 -17.12
N GLY A 68 0.75 -2.54 -18.20
CA GLY A 68 0.07 -3.47 -19.13
C GLY A 68 -1.23 -4.05 -18.59
N HIS A 69 -1.65 -3.64 -17.38
CA HIS A 69 -2.85 -4.12 -16.70
C HIS A 69 -3.65 -2.96 -16.13
N LYS A 70 -4.97 -3.12 -16.09
CA LYS A 70 -5.86 -2.20 -15.39
C LYS A 70 -5.84 -2.47 -13.89
N LEU A 71 -5.84 -1.44 -13.07
CA LEU A 71 -5.88 -1.57 -11.62
C LEU A 71 -7.33 -1.74 -11.13
N PRO A 72 -7.55 -2.50 -10.04
CA PRO A 72 -8.87 -2.60 -9.41
C PRO A 72 -9.37 -1.22 -8.94
N GLU A 73 -10.67 -0.94 -9.04
CA GLU A 73 -11.22 0.36 -8.64
C GLU A 73 -11.05 0.66 -7.14
N ASP A 74 -11.11 -0.39 -6.31
CA ASP A 74 -10.83 -0.29 -4.87
C ASP A 74 -9.37 0.16 -4.62
N TYR A 75 -8.40 -0.32 -5.42
CA TYR A 75 -7.01 0.11 -5.30
C TYR A 75 -6.78 1.53 -5.85
N LYS A 76 -7.49 1.90 -6.92
CA LYS A 76 -7.48 3.27 -7.42
C LYS A 76 -8.03 4.26 -6.40
N THR A 77 -9.06 3.86 -5.65
CA THR A 77 -9.59 4.65 -4.54
C THR A 77 -8.54 4.86 -3.46
N PHE A 78 -7.79 3.81 -3.11
CA PHE A 78 -6.66 3.89 -2.18
C PHE A 78 -5.58 4.89 -2.65
N LEU A 79 -5.12 4.79 -3.90
CA LEU A 79 -4.09 5.70 -4.44
C LEU A 79 -4.54 7.18 -4.49
N ARG A 80 -5.84 7.43 -4.72
CA ARG A 80 -6.41 8.79 -4.77
C ARG A 80 -6.84 9.35 -3.42
N HIS A 81 -6.61 8.63 -2.32
CA HIS A 81 -7.09 9.07 -1.01
C HIS A 81 -6.07 9.95 -0.28
N LYS A 82 -4.88 9.42 0.03
CA LYS A 82 -3.84 10.12 0.80
C LYS A 82 -2.45 9.89 0.25
N HIS A 83 -1.61 10.92 0.34
CA HIS A 83 -0.17 10.76 0.30
C HIS A 83 0.37 10.46 1.70
N PHE A 84 1.32 9.53 1.79
CA PHE A 84 1.96 9.09 3.04
C PHE A 84 3.34 8.50 2.74
N TYR A 85 4.25 8.51 3.72
CA TYR A 85 5.55 7.84 3.59
C TYR A 85 5.47 6.38 4.01
N GLU A 86 4.75 6.07 5.09
CA GLU A 86 4.62 4.72 5.62
C GLU A 86 3.18 4.44 6.04
N LEU A 87 2.68 3.26 5.68
CA LEU A 87 1.36 2.79 6.11
C LEU A 87 1.43 1.30 6.39
N HIS A 88 1.34 0.97 7.68
CA HIS A 88 1.36 -0.39 8.18
C HIS A 88 -0.04 -0.76 8.68
N ILE A 89 -0.60 -1.86 8.18
CA ILE A 89 -1.87 -2.41 8.66
C ILE A 89 -1.68 -3.90 8.93
N SER A 90 -1.63 -4.25 10.22
CA SER A 90 -1.28 -5.61 10.66
C SER A 90 0.11 -6.03 10.15
N GLU A 91 0.22 -7.09 9.34
CA GLU A 91 1.49 -7.55 8.75
C GLU A 91 1.83 -6.88 7.40
N ALA A 92 0.89 -6.11 6.83
CA ALA A 92 1.08 -5.51 5.52
C ALA A 92 1.71 -4.12 5.64
N SER A 93 2.76 -3.89 4.86
CA SER A 93 3.40 -2.58 4.67
C SER A 93 3.10 -2.11 3.24
N PHE A 94 2.22 -1.12 3.10
CA PHE A 94 1.83 -0.63 1.78
C PHE A 94 2.93 0.21 1.14
N CYS A 95 2.99 0.19 -0.20
CA CYS A 95 3.95 0.99 -0.96
C CYS A 95 3.92 2.45 -0.51
N SER A 96 5.10 3.01 -0.25
CA SER A 96 5.24 4.42 0.09
C SER A 96 4.64 5.28 -1.02
N HIS A 97 3.87 6.30 -0.64
CA HIS A 97 3.08 7.11 -1.56
C HIS A 97 3.31 8.63 -1.39
N PRO A 98 4.56 9.15 -1.47
CA PRO A 98 4.80 10.59 -1.29
C PRO A 98 4.29 11.42 -2.47
N VAL A 99 3.90 12.67 -2.19
CA VAL A 99 3.20 13.55 -3.15
C VAL A 99 3.86 13.69 -4.52
N HIS A 100 5.19 13.76 -4.58
CA HIS A 100 5.93 13.98 -5.85
C HIS A 100 6.55 12.72 -6.44
N THR A 101 6.71 11.66 -5.65
CA THR A 101 7.50 10.48 -6.04
C THR A 101 6.71 9.17 -5.95
N TRP A 102 5.41 9.20 -5.61
CA TRP A 102 4.61 7.98 -5.45
C TRP A 102 4.73 7.01 -6.62
N LEU A 103 4.73 7.50 -7.86
CA LEU A 103 4.83 6.65 -9.04
C LEU A 103 6.19 5.95 -9.11
N GLU A 104 7.28 6.64 -8.75
CA GLU A 104 8.61 6.04 -8.68
C GLU A 104 8.67 4.92 -7.64
N HIS A 105 8.01 5.11 -6.48
CA HIS A 105 7.88 4.08 -5.46
C HIS A 105 7.08 2.86 -5.95
N GLN A 106 5.94 3.08 -6.63
CA GLN A 106 5.17 2.00 -7.25
C GLN A 106 6.02 1.22 -8.27
N HIS A 107 6.75 1.92 -9.14
CA HIS A 107 7.62 1.30 -10.12
C HIS A 107 8.74 0.49 -9.45
N LYS A 108 9.36 1.05 -8.41
CA LYS A 108 10.42 0.36 -7.67
C LYS A 108 9.89 -0.93 -7.03
N MET A 109 8.73 -0.89 -6.38
CA MET A 109 8.12 -2.08 -5.78
C MET A 109 7.80 -3.14 -6.82
N ILE A 110 7.22 -2.75 -7.96
CA ILE A 110 6.73 -3.69 -8.98
C ILE A 110 7.87 -4.28 -9.82
N PHE A 111 8.83 -3.46 -10.25
CA PHE A 111 9.81 -3.87 -11.25
C PHE A 111 11.22 -4.04 -10.71
N HIS A 112 11.54 -3.47 -9.56
CA HIS A 112 12.90 -3.49 -8.99
C HIS A 112 12.97 -4.17 -7.61
N GLY A 113 11.85 -4.66 -7.08
CA GLY A 113 11.81 -5.38 -5.80
C GLY A 113 12.36 -6.79 -5.92
N TRP A 114 11.85 -7.55 -6.89
CA TRP A 114 12.16 -8.96 -7.12
C TRP A 114 12.24 -9.26 -8.63
N PRO A 115 12.89 -10.38 -9.05
CA PRO A 115 12.96 -10.77 -10.45
C PRO A 115 11.57 -10.84 -11.10
N THR A 116 11.42 -10.23 -12.26
CA THR A 116 10.11 -10.18 -12.97
C THR A 116 9.60 -11.56 -13.35
N GLU A 117 10.52 -12.49 -13.61
CA GLU A 117 10.26 -13.91 -13.90
C GLU A 117 9.57 -14.66 -12.74
N GLU A 118 9.75 -14.21 -11.49
CA GLU A 118 9.13 -14.82 -10.32
C GLU A 118 7.73 -14.27 -10.02
N LEU A 119 7.39 -13.08 -10.51
CA LEU A 119 6.16 -12.37 -10.19
C LEU A 119 5.40 -11.90 -11.43
N ILE A 120 5.90 -10.85 -12.09
CA ILE A 120 5.19 -10.14 -13.16
C ILE A 120 4.91 -11.06 -14.35
N GLU A 121 5.91 -11.83 -14.80
CA GLU A 121 5.76 -12.76 -15.92
C GLU A 121 4.85 -13.95 -15.59
N ARG A 122 4.63 -14.21 -14.30
CA ARG A 122 3.69 -15.20 -13.77
C ARG A 122 2.31 -14.60 -13.46
N GLY A 123 2.08 -13.33 -13.80
CA GLY A 123 0.80 -12.65 -13.59
C GLY A 123 0.52 -12.23 -12.14
N TYR A 124 1.57 -11.93 -11.37
CA TYR A 124 1.46 -11.43 -10.00
C TYR A 124 2.05 -10.02 -9.90
N ILE A 125 1.21 -9.03 -9.57
CA ILE A 125 1.62 -7.62 -9.48
C ILE A 125 1.68 -7.21 -8.01
N PRO A 126 2.88 -6.97 -7.43
CA PRO A 126 3.02 -6.63 -6.02
C PRO A 126 2.55 -5.20 -5.73
N PHE A 127 1.97 -4.98 -4.54
CA PHE A 127 1.50 -3.67 -4.10
C PHE A 127 1.74 -3.36 -2.61
N ALA A 128 2.19 -4.35 -1.85
CA ALA A 128 2.57 -4.20 -0.45
C ALA A 128 3.54 -5.32 -0.04
N ASP A 129 4.44 -5.02 0.88
CA ASP A 129 5.25 -6.03 1.55
C ASP A 129 4.41 -6.74 2.63
N TRP A 130 4.77 -7.99 2.91
CA TRP A 130 4.20 -8.82 3.96
C TRP A 130 5.28 -9.25 4.93
N SER A 131 5.39 -8.53 6.05
CA SER A 131 6.48 -8.69 7.02
C SER A 131 7.85 -8.69 6.29
N ASP A 132 8.83 -9.46 6.77
CA ASP A 132 10.14 -9.61 6.12
C ASP A 132 10.18 -10.71 5.04
N TRP A 133 9.05 -11.37 4.75
CA TRP A 133 9.06 -12.69 4.07
C TRP A 133 8.35 -12.72 2.73
N GLY A 134 7.47 -11.78 2.40
CA GLY A 134 6.72 -11.90 1.17
C GLY A 134 6.13 -10.61 0.63
N LEU A 135 5.38 -10.77 -0.45
CA LEU A 135 4.68 -9.69 -1.14
C LEU A 135 3.21 -10.04 -1.29
N LEU A 136 2.37 -9.05 -1.01
CA LEU A 136 0.97 -9.10 -1.42
C LEU A 136 0.87 -8.67 -2.88
N CYS A 137 0.28 -9.54 -3.69
CA CYS A 137 0.17 -9.36 -5.12
C CYS A 137 -1.27 -9.44 -5.59
N PHE A 138 -1.61 -8.64 -6.61
CA PHE A 138 -2.77 -8.88 -7.44
C PHE A 138 -2.49 -10.08 -8.36
N ASP A 139 -3.35 -11.10 -8.32
CA ASP A 139 -3.33 -12.20 -9.26
C ASP A 139 -4.14 -11.81 -10.50
N VAL A 140 -3.45 -11.51 -11.60
CA VAL A 140 -4.06 -11.08 -12.87
C VAL A 140 -4.28 -12.23 -13.86
N ASN A 141 -4.00 -13.48 -13.45
CA ASN A 141 -4.17 -14.65 -14.33
C ASN A 141 -5.63 -15.06 -14.54
N GLY A 142 -6.51 -14.70 -13.59
CA GLY A 142 -7.93 -15.01 -13.67
C GLY A 142 -8.71 -14.09 -14.62
N HIS A 143 -9.92 -14.49 -14.97
CA HIS A 143 -10.90 -13.62 -15.63
C HIS A 143 -11.77 -12.98 -14.57
N PHE A 144 -11.46 -11.73 -14.25
CA PHE A 144 -12.16 -10.97 -13.22
C PHE A 144 -13.05 -9.92 -13.88
N GLU A 145 -14.32 -9.86 -13.47
CA GLU A 145 -15.19 -8.75 -13.83
C GLU A 145 -14.59 -7.46 -13.26
N GLU A 146 -14.55 -6.41 -14.09
CA GLU A 146 -14.09 -5.07 -13.70
C GLU A 146 -12.67 -4.99 -13.11
N ASN A 147 -11.82 -5.99 -13.34
CA ASN A 147 -10.47 -6.09 -12.78
C ASN A 147 -10.46 -6.26 -11.25
N ASP A 148 -11.49 -6.89 -10.67
CA ASP A 148 -11.55 -7.21 -9.24
C ASP A 148 -10.66 -8.42 -8.90
N TYR A 149 -9.35 -8.21 -8.95
CA TYR A 149 -8.33 -9.25 -8.80
C TYR A 149 -8.29 -9.82 -7.39
N SER A 150 -8.14 -11.15 -7.29
CA SER A 150 -7.82 -11.75 -6.00
C SER A 150 -6.43 -11.37 -5.51
N ILE A 151 -6.27 -11.38 -4.19
CA ILE A 151 -5.01 -11.08 -3.54
C ILE A 151 -4.35 -12.38 -3.14
N VAL A 152 -3.11 -12.55 -3.57
CA VAL A 152 -2.25 -13.66 -3.19
C VAL A 152 -1.04 -13.15 -2.40
N LEU A 153 -0.55 -13.98 -1.48
CA LEU A 153 0.74 -13.81 -0.83
C LEU A 153 1.74 -14.66 -1.61
N TRP A 154 2.78 -14.01 -2.11
CA TRP A 154 3.98 -14.65 -2.62
C TRP A 154 5.04 -14.63 -1.52
N ASP A 155 5.68 -15.76 -1.27
CA ASP A 155 6.71 -15.95 -0.24
C ASP A 155 8.06 -16.15 -0.94
N HIS A 156 9.09 -15.40 -0.55
CA HIS A 156 10.39 -15.51 -1.23
C HIS A 156 11.14 -16.79 -0.87
N ASP A 157 10.83 -17.42 0.27
CA ASP A 157 11.41 -18.71 0.65
C ASP A 157 10.76 -19.88 -0.11
N ASP A 158 9.53 -19.70 -0.61
CA ASP A 158 8.77 -20.68 -1.40
C ASP A 158 8.20 -20.03 -2.67
N SER A 159 9.11 -19.49 -3.49
CA SER A 159 8.78 -18.66 -4.65
C SER A 159 7.95 -19.37 -5.72
N ASP A 160 7.89 -20.71 -5.72
CA ASP A 160 7.15 -21.52 -6.67
C ASP A 160 5.64 -21.51 -6.42
N GLU A 161 5.18 -21.25 -5.19
CA GLU A 161 3.77 -21.26 -4.82
C GLU A 161 3.28 -19.86 -4.39
N VAL A 162 1.99 -19.60 -4.62
CA VAL A 162 1.30 -18.43 -4.08
C VAL A 162 0.06 -18.84 -3.31
N LYS A 163 -0.23 -18.13 -2.22
CA LYS A 163 -1.38 -18.41 -1.37
C LYS A 163 -2.42 -17.32 -1.51
N LYS A 164 -3.65 -17.68 -1.93
CA LYS A 164 -4.77 -16.74 -1.90
C LYS A 164 -5.09 -16.30 -0.47
N VAL A 165 -5.06 -14.99 -0.21
CA VAL A 165 -5.30 -14.40 1.12
C VAL A 165 -6.56 -13.54 1.19
N ALA A 166 -7.04 -13.01 0.06
CA ALA A 166 -8.30 -12.27 -0.01
C ALA A 166 -8.98 -12.39 -1.38
N TYR A 167 -10.28 -12.10 -1.42
CA TYR A 167 -11.05 -12.10 -2.67
C TYR A 167 -10.75 -10.88 -3.54
N ASN A 168 -10.49 -9.74 -2.91
CA ASN A 168 -10.11 -8.48 -3.56
C ASN A 168 -9.45 -7.53 -2.55
N PHE A 169 -9.07 -6.34 -3.03
CA PHE A 169 -8.36 -5.35 -2.22
C PHE A 169 -9.16 -4.89 -0.98
N LYS A 170 -10.47 -4.67 -1.12
CA LYS A 170 -11.30 -4.28 0.03
C LYS A 170 -11.44 -5.41 1.05
N ASP A 171 -11.66 -6.66 0.60
CA ASP A 171 -11.69 -7.81 1.52
C ASP A 171 -10.36 -7.96 2.27
N LEU A 172 -9.23 -7.72 1.60
CA LEU A 172 -7.93 -7.67 2.26
C LEU A 172 -7.89 -6.60 3.36
N LEU A 173 -8.22 -5.34 3.05
CA LEU A 173 -8.16 -4.25 4.03
C LEU A 173 -9.04 -4.53 5.25
N ILE A 174 -10.26 -5.05 5.06
CA ILE A 174 -11.16 -5.42 6.16
C ILE A 174 -10.54 -6.53 7.04
N ARG A 175 -9.85 -7.50 6.45
CA ARG A 175 -9.17 -8.57 7.20
C ARG A 175 -7.98 -8.03 8.00
N LEU A 176 -7.16 -7.17 7.38
CA LEU A 176 -6.00 -6.57 8.04
C LEU A 176 -6.42 -5.67 9.20
N ASP A 177 -7.45 -4.85 9.00
CA ASP A 177 -8.01 -3.96 10.01
C ASP A 177 -8.47 -4.74 11.25
N LYS A 178 -9.31 -5.76 11.06
CA LYS A 178 -9.71 -6.69 12.14
C LYS A 178 -8.52 -7.39 12.80
N GLY A 179 -7.51 -7.75 12.01
CA GLY A 179 -6.28 -8.37 12.51
C GLY A 179 -5.50 -7.43 13.44
N ALA A 180 -5.42 -6.14 13.09
CA ALA A 180 -4.77 -5.11 13.89
C ALA A 180 -5.52 -4.86 15.21
N GLU A 181 -6.85 -4.77 15.17
CA GLU A 181 -7.69 -4.63 16.38
C GLU A 181 -7.46 -5.79 17.37
N LEU A 182 -7.40 -7.02 16.86
CA LEU A 182 -7.18 -8.21 17.70
C LEU A 182 -5.78 -8.25 18.33
N LYS A 183 -4.74 -7.76 17.63
CA LYS A 183 -3.38 -7.66 18.18
C LYS A 183 -3.34 -6.66 19.35
N LEU A 184 -3.91 -5.47 19.17
CA LEU A 184 -4.00 -4.44 20.21
C LEU A 184 -4.75 -4.93 21.46
N LEU A 185 -5.81 -5.74 21.29
CA LEU A 185 -6.54 -6.34 22.41
C LEU A 185 -5.75 -7.40 23.17
N ARG A 186 -4.79 -8.07 22.53
CA ARG A 186 -3.92 -9.08 23.15
C ARG A 186 -2.78 -8.44 23.93
N GLU A 187 -2.21 -7.34 23.44
CA GLU A 187 -1.11 -6.62 24.08
C GLU A 187 -1.54 -5.83 25.33
N ARG A 188 -2.84 -5.59 25.50
CA ARG A 188 -3.43 -4.90 26.66
C ARG A 188 -3.82 -5.82 27.83
N LYS A 189 -3.57 -7.13 27.73
CA LYS A 189 -3.85 -8.13 28.77
C LYS A 189 -2.57 -8.62 29.43
#